data_AF-A0A1B6KRN9-F1
#
_entry.id   AF-A0A1B6KRN9-F1
#
_cell.length_a   1.000
_cell.length_b   1.000
_cell.length_c   1.000
_cell.angle_alpha   90.00
_cell.angle_beta   90.00
_cell.angle_gamma   90.00
#
_symmetry.space_group_name_H-M   'P 1'
#
loop_
_entity.id
_entity.type
_entity.pdbx_description
1 polymer ?
#
loop_
_entity_poly.entity_id
_entity_poly.type
_entity_poly.pdbx_seq_one_letter_code
_entity_poly.pdbx_strand_id
1 'polypeptide(L)'
;LHHACVGECVFSESGLLTADKKLDRAAVTRMFTNSDKDLSPVVTAAITKCLGSYQNDVDQSLECKSGAEEFKMCLSREVFLNCPNAVWTTSSDCSNLKTKFTNCPQISVKIGGPRPR
;
A
#
# COMPACT_ATOMS: atom_id res chain seq x y z
N LEU A 1 18.66 -0.43 7.70
CA LEU A 1 17.73 -1.34 6.98
C LEU A 1 17.01 -0.51 5.94
N HIS A 2 17.33 -0.63 4.65
CA HIS A 2 16.64 0.12 3.61
C HIS A 2 15.25 -0.49 3.38
N HIS A 3 14.19 0.27 3.65
CA HIS A 3 12.80 -0.20 3.51
C HIS A 3 12.48 -0.71 2.10
N ALA A 4 13.05 -0.09 1.06
CA ALA A 4 12.93 -0.53 -0.32
C ALA A 4 13.39 -1.98 -0.53
N CYS A 5 14.51 -2.38 0.08
CA CYS A 5 15.01 -3.76 -0.03
C CYS A 5 14.18 -4.77 0.74
N VAL A 6 13.59 -4.37 1.88
CA VAL A 6 12.63 -5.23 2.61
C VAL A 6 11.38 -5.44 1.76
N GLY A 7 10.84 -4.37 1.17
CA GLY A 7 9.70 -4.45 0.27
C GLY A 7 9.97 -5.34 -0.94
N GLU A 8 11.11 -5.13 -1.61
CA GLU A 8 11.53 -5.93 -2.76
C GLU A 8 11.67 -7.41 -2.41
N CYS A 9 12.31 -7.73 -1.28
CA CYS A 9 12.47 -9.11 -0.81
C CYS A 9 11.11 -9.78 -0.57
N VAL A 10 10.22 -9.16 0.20
CA VAL A 10 8.89 -9.72 0.49
C VAL A 10 8.07 -9.94 -0.79
N PHE A 11 8.11 -8.99 -1.73
CA PHE A 11 7.38 -9.12 -2.99
C PHE A 11 7.99 -10.18 -3.90
N SER A 12 9.31 -10.31 -3.92
CA SER A 12 10.02 -11.37 -4.64
C SER A 12 9.61 -12.75 -4.12
N GLU A 13 9.71 -12.99 -2.81
CA GLU A 13 9.35 -14.27 -2.17
C GLU A 13 7.87 -14.60 -2.34
N SER A 14 7.02 -13.58 -2.47
CA SER A 14 5.57 -13.75 -2.67
C SER A 14 5.18 -13.93 -4.14
N GLY A 15 6.14 -13.96 -5.07
CA GLY A 15 5.87 -14.07 -6.52
C GLY A 15 5.12 -12.88 -7.10
N LEU A 16 5.32 -11.69 -6.52
CA LEU A 16 4.68 -10.44 -6.93
C LEU A 16 5.58 -9.58 -7.82
N LEU A 17 6.82 -10.03 -8.05
CA LEU A 17 7.74 -9.41 -9.00
C LEU A 17 7.95 -10.30 -10.21
N THR A 18 8.11 -9.66 -11.37
CA THR A 18 8.60 -10.28 -12.59
C THR A 18 10.09 -10.60 -12.49
N ALA A 19 10.61 -11.38 -13.44
CA ALA A 19 12.04 -11.73 -13.48
C ALA A 19 12.99 -10.52 -13.56
N ASP A 20 12.52 -9.40 -14.13
CA ASP A 20 13.25 -8.12 -14.17
C ASP A 20 12.99 -7.21 -12.95
N LYS A 21 12.48 -7.79 -11.86
CA LYS A 21 12.22 -7.12 -10.57
C LYS A 21 11.21 -5.96 -10.65
N LYS A 22 10.26 -6.00 -11.57
CA LYS A 22 9.13 -5.06 -11.61
C LYS A 22 7.90 -5.68 -10.97
N LEU A 23 6.96 -4.86 -10.52
CA LEU A 23 5.67 -5.37 -10.03
C LEU A 23 4.94 -6.14 -11.13
N ASP A 24 4.62 -7.40 -10.88
CA ASP A 24 3.67 -8.16 -11.68
C ASP A 24 2.27 -7.64 -11.35
N ARG A 25 1.72 -6.83 -12.24
CA ARG A 25 0.41 -6.18 -12.06
C ARG A 25 -0.71 -7.19 -11.82
N ALA A 26 -0.69 -8.34 -12.48
CA ALA A 26 -1.73 -9.35 -12.33
C ALA A 26 -1.60 -10.07 -10.99
N ALA A 27 -0.38 -10.47 -10.61
CA ALA A 27 -0.12 -11.12 -9.32
C ALA A 27 -0.41 -10.18 -8.14
N VAL A 28 0.02 -8.92 -8.23
CA VAL A 28 -0.24 -7.87 -7.23
C VAL A 28 -1.74 -7.60 -7.09
N THR A 29 -2.45 -7.40 -8.20
CA THR A 29 -3.90 -7.17 -8.14
C THR A 29 -4.59 -8.34 -7.45
N ARG A 30 -4.28 -9.57 -7.85
CA ARG A 30 -4.83 -10.78 -7.24
C ARG A 30 -4.52 -10.88 -5.73
N MET A 31 -3.31 -10.53 -5.32
CA MET A 31 -2.88 -10.61 -3.92
C MET A 31 -3.59 -9.60 -3.01
N PHE A 32 -3.83 -8.38 -3.50
CA PHE A 32 -4.36 -7.29 -2.67
C PHE A 32 -5.86 -7.08 -2.82
N THR A 33 -6.51 -7.60 -3.85
CA THR A 33 -7.98 -7.59 -3.94
C THR A 33 -8.58 -8.32 -2.74
N ASN A 34 -9.65 -7.77 -2.18
CA ASN A 34 -10.44 -8.40 -1.13
C ASN A 34 -11.90 -8.57 -1.57
N SER A 35 -12.62 -9.44 -0.87
CA SER A 35 -14.03 -9.78 -1.11
C SER A 35 -15.01 -9.06 -0.17
N ASP A 36 -14.53 -8.17 0.70
CA ASP A 36 -15.40 -7.40 1.58
C ASP A 36 -16.19 -6.39 0.75
N LYS A 37 -17.53 -6.41 0.87
CA LYS A 37 -18.41 -5.61 0.02
C LYS A 37 -18.20 -4.10 0.14
N ASP A 38 -17.75 -3.63 1.32
CA ASP A 38 -17.59 -2.22 1.60
C ASP A 38 -16.16 -1.77 1.24
N LEU A 39 -15.15 -2.61 1.49
CA LEU A 39 -13.74 -2.31 1.20
C LEU A 39 -13.31 -2.63 -0.23
N SER A 40 -13.90 -3.62 -0.89
CA SER A 40 -13.47 -4.07 -2.22
C SER A 40 -13.45 -2.96 -3.27
N PRO A 41 -14.46 -2.06 -3.37
CA PRO A 41 -14.41 -0.92 -4.29
C PRO A 41 -13.24 0.02 -4.01
N VAL A 42 -13.00 0.33 -2.73
CA VAL A 42 -11.93 1.24 -2.30
C VAL A 42 -10.56 0.63 -2.60
N VAL A 43 -10.36 -0.64 -2.27
CA VAL A 43 -9.09 -1.34 -2.51
C VAL A 43 -8.83 -1.50 -4.01
N THR A 44 -9.84 -1.82 -4.81
CA THR A 44 -9.68 -1.94 -6.27
C THR A 44 -9.28 -0.60 -6.91
N ALA A 45 -9.91 0.50 -6.49
CA ALA A 45 -9.56 1.84 -6.94
C ALA A 45 -8.12 2.20 -6.51
N ALA A 46 -7.75 1.89 -5.27
CA ALA A 46 -6.41 2.14 -4.74
C ALA A 46 -5.32 1.34 -5.48
N ILE A 47 -5.54 0.04 -5.74
CA ILE A 47 -4.62 -0.80 -6.53
C ILE A 47 -4.39 -0.16 -7.91
N THR A 48 -5.47 0.20 -8.59
CA THR A 48 -5.41 0.80 -9.94
C THR A 48 -4.60 2.09 -9.93
N LYS A 49 -4.88 2.99 -8.98
CA LYS A 49 -4.16 4.26 -8.81
C LYS A 49 -2.67 4.01 -8.54
N CYS A 50 -2.35 3.17 -7.56
CA CYS A 50 -0.98 2.96 -7.12
C CYS A 50 -0.13 2.20 -8.14
N LEU A 51 -0.68 1.23 -8.86
CA LEU A 51 0.02 0.59 -9.99
C LEU A 51 0.31 1.56 -11.14
N GLY A 52 -0.45 2.65 -11.24
CA GLY A 52 -0.27 3.72 -12.22
C GLY A 52 0.76 4.78 -11.83
N SER A 53 1.15 4.89 -10.56
CA SER A 53 1.99 6.00 -10.07
C SER A 53 3.23 5.58 -9.28
N TYR A 54 3.34 4.34 -8.80
CA TYR A 54 4.39 3.94 -7.86
C TYR A 54 5.81 4.21 -8.36
N GLN A 55 6.06 4.10 -9.68
CA GLN A 55 7.40 4.34 -10.23
C GLN A 55 7.91 5.76 -10.00
N ASN A 56 7.00 6.74 -9.85
CA ASN A 56 7.36 8.14 -9.66
C ASN A 56 8.02 8.40 -8.30
N ASP A 57 7.75 7.52 -7.33
CA ASP A 57 8.21 7.65 -5.95
C ASP A 57 9.44 6.77 -5.65
N VAL A 58 9.92 5.99 -6.63
CA VAL A 58 11.08 5.09 -6.48
C VAL A 58 12.36 5.90 -6.43
N ASP A 59 13.06 5.83 -5.31
CA ASP A 59 14.40 6.43 -5.17
C ASP A 59 15.43 5.65 -6.01
N GLN A 60 15.84 6.27 -7.13
CA GLN A 60 16.78 5.70 -8.07
C GLN A 60 18.22 5.61 -7.53
N SER A 61 18.52 6.21 -6.39
CA SER A 61 19.84 6.14 -5.74
C SER A 61 20.05 4.87 -4.91
N LEU A 62 18.97 4.15 -4.56
CA LEU A 62 19.02 2.94 -3.75
C LEU A 62 19.39 1.69 -4.55
N GLU A 63 19.85 0.63 -3.89
CA GLU A 63 20.15 -0.64 -4.57
C GLU A 63 18.88 -1.37 -5.04
N CYS A 64 17.85 -1.41 -4.19
CA CYS A 64 16.58 -2.07 -4.48
C CYS A 64 15.61 -1.05 -5.07
N LYS A 65 15.14 -1.33 -6.29
CA LYS A 65 14.40 -0.37 -7.14
C LYS A 65 13.11 -0.95 -7.72
N SER A 66 12.64 -2.09 -7.21
CA SER A 66 11.40 -2.72 -7.68
C SER A 66 10.15 -1.85 -7.55
N GLY A 67 10.15 -0.89 -6.62
CA GLY A 67 8.99 -0.06 -6.31
C GLY A 67 7.94 -0.74 -5.42
N ALA A 68 8.29 -1.88 -4.83
CA ALA A 68 7.39 -2.66 -3.97
C ALA A 68 6.98 -1.91 -2.70
N GLU A 69 7.91 -1.20 -2.05
CA GLU A 69 7.60 -0.44 -0.83
C GLU A 69 6.71 0.78 -1.16
N GLU A 70 7.00 1.46 -2.26
CA GLU A 70 6.30 2.63 -2.77
C GLU A 70 4.86 2.27 -3.12
N PHE A 71 4.65 1.18 -3.86
CA PHE A 71 3.31 0.65 -4.14
C PHE A 71 2.55 0.33 -2.85
N LYS A 72 3.18 -0.39 -1.91
CA LYS A 72 2.56 -0.78 -0.64
C LYS A 72 2.17 0.45 0.19
N MET A 73 3.03 1.47 0.23
CA MET A 73 2.78 2.73 0.93
C MET A 73 1.62 3.50 0.30
N CYS A 74 1.61 3.62 -1.04
CA CYS A 74 0.50 4.22 -1.77
C CYS A 74 -0.81 3.49 -1.46
N LEU A 75 -0.82 2.16 -1.59
CA LEU A 75 -2.02 1.35 -1.39
C LEU A 75 -2.58 1.53 0.03
N SER A 76 -1.73 1.41 1.04
CA SER A 76 -2.13 1.56 2.44
C SER A 76 -2.72 2.94 2.72
N ARG A 77 -2.13 3.99 2.12
CA ARG A 77 -2.58 5.36 2.28
C ARG A 77 -3.93 5.61 1.61
N GLU A 78 -4.09 5.18 0.37
CA GLU A 78 -5.35 5.34 -0.36
C GLU A 78 -6.50 4.60 0.31
N VAL A 79 -6.26 3.37 0.78
CA VAL A 79 -7.27 2.59 1.50
C VAL A 79 -7.67 3.27 2.82
N PHE A 80 -6.70 3.79 3.57
CA PHE A 80 -6.99 4.46 4.84
C PHE A 80 -7.76 5.77 4.64
N LEU A 81 -7.33 6.63 3.72
CA LEU A 81 -7.98 7.92 3.47
C LEU A 81 -9.38 7.77 2.90
N ASN A 82 -9.63 6.71 2.13
CA ASN A 82 -10.93 6.41 1.53
C ASN A 82 -11.71 5.32 2.27
N CYS A 83 -11.31 4.98 3.51
CA CYS A 83 -11.97 3.94 4.30
C CYS A 83 -13.48 4.27 4.45
N PRO A 84 -14.38 3.37 4.03
CA PRO A 84 -15.82 3.59 4.09
C PRO A 84 -16.34 3.74 5.52
N ASN A 85 -17.37 4.56 5.71
CA ASN A 85 -18.00 4.76 7.02
C ASN A 85 -18.51 3.44 7.65
N ALA A 86 -18.91 2.46 6.82
CA ALA A 86 -19.40 1.16 7.28
C ALA A 86 -18.36 0.36 8.10
N VAL A 87 -17.07 0.57 7.84
CA VAL A 87 -15.95 -0.12 8.51
C VAL A 87 -14.99 0.86 9.21
N TRP A 88 -15.36 2.14 9.25
CA TRP A 88 -14.60 3.18 9.92
C TRP A 88 -14.84 3.15 11.43
N THR A 89 -13.76 3.26 12.21
CA THR A 89 -13.88 3.42 13.66
C THR A 89 -14.19 4.89 13.99
N THR A 90 -15.42 5.16 14.42
CA THR A 90 -15.85 6.50 14.83
C THR A 90 -15.21 6.90 16.16
N SER A 91 -14.07 7.58 16.09
CA SER A 91 -13.39 8.17 17.24
C SER A 91 -12.69 9.49 16.86
N SER A 92 -12.43 10.33 17.87
CA SER A 92 -11.59 11.54 17.70
C SER A 92 -10.20 11.17 17.21
N ASP A 93 -9.63 10.07 17.70
CA ASP A 93 -8.27 9.65 17.38
C ASP A 93 -8.14 9.22 15.92
N CYS A 94 -9.07 8.41 15.41
CA CYS A 94 -9.10 8.03 14.00
C CYS A 94 -9.31 9.24 13.09
N SER A 95 -10.18 10.17 13.48
CA SER A 95 -10.46 11.40 12.71
C SER A 95 -9.23 12.32 12.66
N ASN A 96 -8.57 12.53 13.79
CA ASN A 96 -7.32 13.30 13.87
C ASN A 96 -6.21 12.64 13.06
N LEU A 97 -6.10 11.32 13.10
CA LEU A 97 -5.12 10.56 12.32
C LEU A 97 -5.37 10.71 10.81
N LYS A 98 -6.63 10.65 10.37
CA LYS A 98 -7.01 10.92 8.98
C LYS A 98 -6.62 12.33 8.53
N THR A 99 -6.91 13.35 9.34
CA THR A 99 -6.48 14.73 9.08
C THR A 99 -4.97 14.84 8.97
N LYS A 100 -4.22 14.21 9.88
CA LYS A 100 -2.74 14.21 9.84
C LYS A 100 -2.21 13.59 8.54
N PHE A 101 -2.73 12.44 8.14
CA PHE A 101 -2.28 11.83 6.89
C PHE A 101 -2.66 12.69 5.69
N THR A 102 -3.86 13.26 5.62
CA THR A 102 -4.24 14.21 4.55
C THR A 102 -3.26 15.38 4.45
N ASN A 103 -2.89 16.00 5.58
CA ASN A 103 -2.01 17.17 5.61
C ASN A 103 -0.52 16.83 5.42
N CYS A 104 -0.13 15.57 5.63
CA CYS A 104 1.26 15.13 5.52
C CYS A 104 1.39 13.94 4.56
N PRO A 105 1.52 14.21 3.23
CA PRO A 105 1.60 13.18 2.19
C PRO A 105 2.72 12.16 2.35
N GLN A 106 3.85 12.60 2.91
CA GLN A 106 5.07 11.81 3.05
C GLN A 106 5.08 10.92 4.30
N ILE A 107 4.09 11.04 5.21
CA ILE A 107 4.01 10.15 6.37
C ILE A 107 3.41 8.82 5.91
N SER A 108 4.13 7.73 6.22
CA SER A 108 3.68 6.37 5.93
C SER A 108 2.53 5.96 6.84
N VAL A 109 1.44 5.46 6.25
CA VAL A 109 0.36 4.80 6.98
C VAL A 109 0.82 3.37 7.31
N LYS A 110 1.25 3.15 8.55
CA LYS A 110 1.58 1.79 9.03
C LYS A 110 0.28 1.09 9.43
N ILE A 111 -0.41 0.46 8.46
CA ILE A 111 -1.52 -0.45 8.76
C ILE A 111 -0.92 -1.76 9.30
N GLY A 112 -0.61 -1.78 10.59
CA GLY A 112 -0.31 -3.02 11.31
C GLY A 112 -1.62 -3.65 11.78
N GLY A 113 -1.96 -4.82 11.25
CA GLY A 113 -2.95 -5.68 11.90
C GLY A 113 -2.46 -6.12 13.28
N PRO A 114 -3.35 -6.53 14.21
CA PRO A 114 -2.90 -7.22 15.40
C PRO A 114 -2.08 -8.44 14.94
N ARG A 115 -0.84 -8.56 15.46
CA ARG A 115 -0.05 -9.78 15.28
C ARG A 115 -0.89 -10.95 15.80
N PRO A 116 -1.14 -12.02 15.04
CA PRO A 116 -1.60 -13.26 15.63
C PRO A 116 -0.59 -13.64 16.71
N ARG A 117 -1.08 -13.87 17.93
CA ARG A 117 -0.25 -14.30 19.05
C ARG A 117 0.05 -15.78 18.91
#